data_AF-A0A847P4F0-F1
#
_entry.id   AF-A0A847P4F0-F1
#
_cell.length_a   1.000
_cell.length_b   1.000
_cell.length_c   1.000
_cell.angle_alpha   90.00
_cell.angle_beta   90.00
_cell.angle_gamma   90.00
#
_symmetry.space_group_name_H-M   'P 1'
#
loop_
_entity.id
_entity.type
_entity.pdbx_description
1 polymer ?
#
loop_
_entity_poly.entity_id
_entity_poly.type
_entity_poly.pdbx_seq_one_letter_code
_entity_poly.pdbx_strand_id
1 'polypeptide(L)'
;MNINKYRFFQVAIITIICNFYVEAEKRKAFSVPLPLITASFRDDVIEEVFVSFGDSHEGWAIAPGNDRYVKDDRKLRLDHTYLESVTQTRLLSNFEASLLNKVCESFSETLEIFERDLNSSKWERCLYLDYWMPVFIKNFYYLFSVARNSNDLLPNVICVADSLYDTSPNSTISDKRIDYWRKHPDHVLKLRIAVKELIFQIKIWQQKELANPQRDVLADHSKGFIQALELFTRLYFNLPSSSKPASKQ
;
A
#
# COMPACT_ATOMS: atom_id res chain seq x y z
N MET A 1 0.06 -51.36 -34.26
CA MET A 1 0.81 -50.12 -33.95
C MET A 1 -0.21 -48.99 -33.71
N ASN A 2 -0.29 -48.42 -32.49
CA ASN A 2 -0.89 -47.10 -32.13
C ASN A 2 -1.57 -46.98 -30.74
N ILE A 3 -1.40 -47.95 -29.82
CA ILE A 3 -1.95 -47.79 -28.45
C ILE A 3 -1.21 -46.68 -27.65
N ASN A 4 0.07 -46.41 -27.95
CA ASN A 4 0.86 -45.38 -27.26
C ASN A 4 0.50 -43.93 -27.66
N LYS A 5 -0.04 -43.67 -28.86
CA LYS A 5 -0.39 -42.30 -29.27
C LYS A 5 -1.62 -41.75 -28.54
N TYR A 6 -2.61 -42.61 -28.28
CA TYR A 6 -3.84 -42.20 -27.59
C TYR A 6 -3.61 -41.90 -26.10
N ARG A 7 -2.73 -42.66 -25.42
CA ARG A 7 -2.35 -42.36 -24.03
C ARG A 7 -1.54 -41.06 -23.91
N PHE A 8 -0.64 -40.80 -24.86
CA PHE A 8 0.11 -39.53 -24.89
C PHE A 8 -0.79 -38.32 -25.13
N PHE A 9 -1.76 -38.42 -26.05
CA PHE A 9 -2.71 -37.35 -26.31
C PHE A 9 -3.65 -37.08 -25.12
N GLN A 10 -4.13 -38.14 -24.43
CA GLN A 10 -4.96 -37.97 -23.24
C GLN A 10 -4.18 -37.35 -22.07
N VAL A 11 -2.93 -37.76 -21.84
CA VAL A 11 -2.08 -37.16 -20.81
C VAL A 11 -1.78 -35.69 -21.14
N ALA A 12 -1.43 -35.37 -22.40
CA ALA A 12 -1.17 -34.00 -22.82
C ALA A 12 -2.40 -33.09 -22.67
N ILE A 13 -3.60 -33.57 -23.05
CA ILE A 13 -4.84 -32.80 -22.89
C ILE A 13 -5.18 -32.61 -21.41
N ILE A 14 -5.00 -33.62 -20.56
CA ILE A 14 -5.21 -33.49 -19.11
C ILE A 14 -4.21 -32.51 -18.50
N THR A 15 -2.92 -32.56 -18.87
CA THR A 15 -1.91 -31.60 -18.38
C THR A 15 -2.19 -30.17 -18.86
N ILE A 16 -2.62 -29.99 -20.10
CA ILE A 16 -3.01 -28.68 -20.64
C ILE A 16 -4.24 -28.15 -19.90
N ILE A 17 -5.30 -28.96 -19.73
CA ILE A 17 -6.51 -28.56 -19.01
C ILE A 17 -6.21 -28.28 -17.53
N CYS A 18 -5.35 -29.07 -16.88
CA CYS A 18 -4.91 -28.82 -15.50
C CYS A 18 -4.07 -27.54 -15.38
N ASN A 19 -3.15 -27.26 -16.32
CA ASN A 19 -2.41 -26.00 -16.32
C ASN A 19 -3.33 -24.79 -16.57
N PHE A 20 -4.29 -24.92 -17.49
CA PHE A 20 -5.28 -23.86 -17.73
C PHE A 20 -6.20 -23.62 -16.53
N TYR A 21 -6.61 -24.66 -15.79
CA TYR A 21 -7.40 -24.49 -14.56
C TYR A 21 -6.58 -23.91 -13.40
N VAL A 22 -5.31 -24.31 -13.28
CA VAL A 22 -4.37 -23.77 -12.27
C VAL A 22 -4.00 -22.31 -12.58
N GLU A 23 -3.93 -21.92 -13.85
CA GLU A 23 -3.75 -20.52 -14.28
C GLU A 23 -5.04 -19.69 -14.15
N ALA A 24 -6.22 -20.27 -14.41
CA ALA A 24 -7.49 -19.56 -14.33
C ALA A 24 -7.95 -19.22 -12.90
N GLU A 25 -7.41 -19.87 -11.85
CA GLU A 25 -7.75 -19.61 -10.44
C GLU A 25 -6.55 -19.16 -9.58
N LYS A 26 -5.39 -18.83 -10.18
CA LYS A 26 -4.17 -18.48 -9.41
C LYS A 26 -4.37 -17.28 -8.48
N ARG A 27 -5.28 -16.36 -8.83
CA ARG A 27 -5.64 -15.16 -8.08
C ARG A 27 -7.13 -15.15 -7.81
N LYS A 28 -7.53 -15.01 -6.54
CA LYS A 28 -8.94 -14.94 -6.15
C LYS A 28 -9.31 -13.51 -5.80
N ALA A 29 -10.11 -12.89 -6.67
CA ALA A 29 -10.60 -11.53 -6.47
C ALA A 29 -11.42 -11.39 -5.18
N PHE A 30 -11.28 -10.24 -4.53
CA PHE A 30 -12.08 -9.84 -3.38
C PHE A 30 -12.08 -8.32 -3.23
N SER A 31 -12.96 -7.79 -2.39
CA SER A 31 -13.00 -6.36 -2.08
C SER A 31 -11.76 -5.96 -1.28
N VAL A 32 -10.91 -5.10 -1.87
CA VAL A 32 -9.73 -4.53 -1.21
C VAL A 32 -10.11 -3.13 -0.74
N PRO A 33 -10.15 -2.86 0.58
CA PRO A 33 -10.67 -1.59 1.10
C PRO A 33 -9.69 -0.42 0.98
N LEU A 34 -8.65 -0.53 0.17
CA LEU A 34 -7.66 0.52 -0.06
C LEU A 34 -8.25 1.64 -0.94
N PRO A 35 -8.00 2.92 -0.60
CA PRO A 35 -8.31 4.01 -1.50
C PRO A 35 -7.39 3.99 -2.72
N LEU A 36 -7.86 4.61 -3.80
CA LEU A 36 -7.00 4.98 -4.92
C LEU A 36 -6.24 6.25 -4.54
N ILE A 37 -4.91 6.19 -4.56
CA ILE A 37 -4.03 7.33 -4.33
C ILE A 37 -3.19 7.50 -5.60
N THR A 38 -3.19 8.71 -6.16
CA THR A 38 -2.41 9.05 -7.36
C THR A 38 -1.59 10.29 -7.11
N ALA A 39 -0.27 10.20 -7.27
CA ALA A 39 0.62 11.35 -7.25
C ALA A 39 0.86 11.87 -8.69
N SER A 40 0.79 13.19 -8.84
CA SER A 40 1.17 13.92 -10.05
C SER A 40 2.48 14.68 -9.80
N PHE A 41 3.29 14.83 -10.85
CA PHE A 41 4.62 15.39 -10.76
C PHE A 41 4.84 16.44 -11.84
N ARG A 42 5.55 17.50 -11.46
CA ARG A 42 6.07 18.53 -12.36
C ARG A 42 7.56 18.70 -12.08
N ASP A 43 8.40 18.47 -13.08
CA ASP A 43 9.87 18.58 -12.96
C ASP A 43 10.44 17.81 -11.75
N ASP A 44 10.02 16.56 -11.58
CA ASP A 44 10.38 15.65 -10.47
C ASP A 44 9.94 16.10 -9.06
N VAL A 45 9.16 17.18 -8.96
CA VAL A 45 8.54 17.64 -7.71
C VAL A 45 7.08 17.17 -7.68
N ILE A 46 6.62 16.72 -6.51
CA ILE A 46 5.21 16.33 -6.32
C ILE A 46 4.35 17.60 -6.48
N GLU A 47 3.49 17.59 -7.50
CA GLU A 47 2.56 18.68 -7.77
C GLU A 47 1.32 18.55 -6.89
N GLU A 48 0.71 17.36 -6.88
CA GLU A 48 -0.51 17.07 -6.13
C GLU A 48 -0.62 15.56 -5.89
N VAL A 49 -1.14 15.18 -4.73
CA VAL A 49 -1.56 13.81 -4.44
C VAL A 49 -3.07 13.77 -4.27
N PHE A 50 -3.74 13.02 -5.14
CA PHE A 50 -5.19 12.85 -5.16
C PHE A 50 -5.58 11.50 -4.54
N VAL A 51 -6.63 11.51 -3.70
CA VAL A 51 -7.17 10.35 -2.98
C VAL A 51 -8.66 10.23 -3.25
N SER A 52 -9.11 9.03 -3.62
CA SER A 52 -10.53 8.69 -3.74
C SER A 52 -10.83 7.32 -3.13
N PHE A 53 -12.05 7.14 -2.61
CA PHE A 53 -12.46 5.92 -1.91
C PHE A 53 -13.55 5.19 -2.70
N GLY A 54 -13.26 3.99 -3.19
CA GLY A 54 -14.21 3.18 -3.97
C GLY A 54 -14.80 3.92 -5.16
N ASP A 55 -16.09 3.71 -5.43
CA ASP A 55 -16.85 4.41 -6.48
C ASP A 55 -17.38 5.79 -6.02
N SER A 56 -16.72 6.41 -5.04
CA SER A 56 -17.12 7.73 -4.55
C SER A 56 -16.98 8.78 -5.64
N HIS A 57 -18.00 9.64 -5.74
CA HIS A 57 -17.96 10.88 -6.51
C HIS A 57 -17.14 11.99 -5.81
N GLU A 58 -16.47 11.66 -4.71
CA GLU A 58 -15.69 12.57 -3.87
C GLU A 58 -14.21 12.20 -3.91
N GLY A 59 -13.37 13.24 -3.89
CA GLY A 59 -11.92 13.12 -3.85
C GLY A 59 -11.28 14.25 -3.05
N TRP A 60 -10.07 13.99 -2.58
CA TRP A 60 -9.26 14.91 -1.81
C TRP A 60 -7.90 15.04 -2.49
N ALA A 61 -7.44 16.26 -2.68
CA ALA A 61 -6.13 16.56 -3.24
C ALA A 61 -5.33 17.34 -2.21
N ILE A 62 -4.09 16.92 -1.98
CA ILE A 62 -3.13 17.66 -1.17
C ILE A 62 -2.00 18.10 -2.10
N ALA A 63 -1.69 19.39 -2.11
CA ALA A 63 -0.58 19.97 -2.85
C ALA A 63 0.18 20.96 -1.96
N PRO A 64 1.46 21.25 -2.25
CA PRO A 64 2.23 22.22 -1.48
C PRO A 64 1.53 23.60 -1.42
N GLY A 65 0.91 23.91 -0.28
CA GLY A 65 0.23 25.18 -0.02
C GLY A 65 -1.24 25.27 -0.41
N ASN A 66 -1.79 24.28 -1.12
CA ASN A 66 -3.20 24.26 -1.52
C ASN A 66 -3.79 22.85 -1.40
N ASP A 67 -4.82 22.71 -0.57
CA ASP A 67 -5.60 21.48 -0.47
C ASP A 67 -6.93 21.64 -1.19
N ARG A 68 -7.44 20.57 -1.80
CA ARG A 68 -8.70 20.60 -2.55
C ARG A 68 -9.62 19.46 -2.13
N TYR A 69 -10.89 19.80 -1.97
CA TYR A 69 -11.97 18.82 -1.89
C TYR A 69 -12.83 18.95 -3.14
N VAL A 70 -12.95 17.84 -3.86
CA VAL A 70 -13.74 17.75 -5.09
C VAL A 70 -14.88 16.78 -4.86
N LYS A 71 -16.10 17.19 -5.21
CA LYS A 71 -17.28 16.33 -5.26
C LYS A 71 -18.01 16.59 -6.57
N ASP A 72 -18.12 15.56 -7.41
CA ASP A 72 -18.73 15.65 -8.73
C ASP A 72 -19.85 14.61 -8.88
N ASP A 73 -21.07 15.03 -8.54
CA ASP A 73 -22.28 14.24 -8.74
C ASP A 73 -23.09 14.76 -9.95
N ARG A 74 -24.08 13.97 -10.41
CA ARG A 74 -24.90 14.32 -11.59
C ARG A 74 -25.63 15.67 -11.49
N LYS A 75 -25.70 16.28 -10.31
CA LYS A 75 -26.47 17.50 -10.01
C LYS A 75 -25.59 18.65 -9.49
N LEU A 76 -24.40 18.36 -8.98
CA LEU A 76 -23.56 19.32 -8.26
C LEU A 76 -22.07 18.97 -8.45
N ARG A 77 -21.33 19.97 -8.94
CA ARG A 77 -19.86 19.99 -8.86
C ARG A 77 -19.44 20.98 -7.77
N LEU A 78 -18.88 20.46 -6.69
CA LEU A 78 -18.17 21.23 -5.67
C LEU A 78 -16.68 21.07 -5.88
N ASP A 79 -15.97 22.19 -5.96
CA ASP A 79 -14.51 22.25 -5.95
C ASP A 79 -14.15 23.33 -4.93
N HIS A 80 -13.69 22.89 -3.75
CA HIS A 80 -13.33 23.78 -2.66
C HIS A 80 -11.83 23.72 -2.44
N THR A 81 -11.17 24.87 -2.49
CA THR A 81 -9.73 25.00 -2.23
C THR A 81 -9.50 25.61 -0.85
N TYR A 82 -8.76 24.89 -0.02
CA TYR A 82 -8.24 25.37 1.25
C TYR A 82 -6.83 25.92 1.02
N LEU A 83 -6.67 27.23 1.20
CA LEU A 83 -5.37 27.89 1.06
C LEU A 83 -4.65 27.89 2.41
N GLU A 84 -3.39 27.46 2.41
CA GLU A 84 -2.57 27.48 3.61
C GLU A 84 -1.56 28.63 3.59
N SER A 85 -1.36 29.26 4.74
CA SER A 85 -0.27 30.23 4.88
C SER A 85 1.08 29.51 4.88
N VAL A 86 2.13 30.13 4.34
CA VAL A 86 3.50 29.55 4.26
C VAL A 86 4.05 29.08 5.63
N THR A 87 3.58 29.68 6.72
CA THR A 87 3.92 29.25 8.09
C THR A 87 3.18 27.99 8.55
N GLN A 88 1.99 27.74 8.01
CA GLN A 88 1.16 26.57 8.33
C GLN A 88 1.48 25.38 7.42
N THR A 89 2.03 25.59 6.22
CA THR A 89 2.39 24.51 5.28
C THR A 89 3.44 23.52 5.81
N ARG A 90 4.06 23.77 6.97
CA ARG A 90 5.00 22.84 7.62
C ARG A 90 4.35 22.01 8.73
N LEU A 91 3.08 22.29 9.02
CA LEU A 91 2.31 21.67 10.08
C LEU A 91 1.24 20.81 9.44
N LEU A 92 0.97 19.66 10.04
CA LEU A 92 -0.11 18.81 9.55
C LEU A 92 -1.46 19.51 9.81
N SER A 93 -2.15 19.88 8.75
CA SER A 93 -3.44 20.58 8.81
C SER A 93 -4.56 19.65 9.27
N ASN A 94 -5.71 20.21 9.67
CA ASN A 94 -6.88 19.40 10.05
C ASN A 94 -7.44 18.65 8.84
N PHE A 95 -7.32 19.23 7.63
CA PHE A 95 -7.75 18.59 6.39
C PHE A 95 -6.87 17.38 6.08
N GLU A 96 -5.55 17.58 6.05
CA GLU A 96 -4.56 16.54 5.77
C GLU A 96 -4.64 15.41 6.81
N ALA A 97 -4.80 15.76 8.09
CA ALA A 97 -4.94 14.79 9.15
C ALA A 97 -6.22 13.96 9.05
N SER A 98 -7.34 14.59 8.70
CA SER A 98 -8.59 13.88 8.48
C SER A 98 -8.48 12.92 7.30
N LEU A 99 -7.82 13.34 6.20
CA LEU A 99 -7.58 12.49 5.06
C LEU A 99 -6.66 11.31 5.40
N LEU A 100 -5.50 11.58 6.03
CA LEU A 100 -4.58 10.54 6.49
C LEU A 100 -5.27 9.57 7.44
N ASN A 101 -6.12 10.04 8.36
CA ASN A 101 -6.86 9.18 9.26
C ASN A 101 -7.72 8.17 8.49
N LYS A 102 -8.49 8.63 7.49
CA LYS A 102 -9.33 7.77 6.65
C LYS A 102 -8.50 6.78 5.84
N VAL A 103 -7.39 7.22 5.26
CA VAL A 103 -6.48 6.34 4.51
C VAL A 103 -5.88 5.27 5.44
N CYS A 104 -5.51 5.64 6.67
CA CYS A 104 -5.00 4.73 7.69
C CYS A 104 -6.05 3.73 8.20
N GLU A 105 -7.34 4.10 8.26
CA GLU A 105 -8.44 3.18 8.58
C GLU A 105 -8.54 2.08 7.52
N SER A 106 -8.66 2.48 6.24
CA SER A 106 -8.65 1.56 5.09
C SER A 106 -7.41 0.68 5.03
N PHE A 107 -6.24 1.24 5.33
CA PHE A 107 -4.99 0.49 5.35
C PHE A 107 -4.97 -0.56 6.47
N SER A 108 -5.41 -0.18 7.67
CA SER A 108 -5.52 -1.10 8.81
C SER A 108 -6.46 -2.26 8.52
N GLU A 109 -7.63 -1.98 7.93
CA GLU A 109 -8.57 -3.02 7.51
C GLU A 109 -7.95 -3.98 6.49
N THR A 110 -7.23 -3.44 5.50
CA THR A 110 -6.52 -4.25 4.50
C THR A 110 -5.44 -5.12 5.14
N LEU A 111 -4.68 -4.57 6.10
CA LEU A 111 -3.66 -5.29 6.84
C LEU A 111 -4.25 -6.42 7.70
N GLU A 112 -5.42 -6.22 8.30
CA GLU A 112 -6.13 -7.28 9.04
C GLU A 112 -6.58 -8.42 8.12
N ILE A 113 -7.07 -8.10 6.91
CA ILE A 113 -7.39 -9.11 5.89
C ILE A 113 -6.12 -9.84 5.47
N PHE A 114 -5.04 -9.11 5.22
CA PHE A 114 -3.76 -9.68 4.80
C PHE A 114 -3.17 -10.63 5.85
N GLU A 115 -3.18 -10.24 7.14
CA GLU A 115 -2.69 -11.08 8.23
C GLU A 115 -3.47 -12.40 8.31
N ARG A 116 -4.79 -12.33 8.18
CA ARG A 116 -5.69 -13.49 8.20
C ARG A 116 -5.42 -14.42 7.02
N ASP A 117 -5.23 -13.86 5.83
CA ASP A 117 -4.96 -14.61 4.61
C ASP A 117 -3.55 -15.25 4.65
N LEU A 118 -2.55 -14.56 5.20
CA LEU A 118 -1.23 -15.14 5.49
C LEU A 118 -1.32 -16.29 6.51
N ASN A 119 -2.04 -16.09 7.63
CA ASN A 119 -2.19 -17.11 8.66
C ASN A 119 -2.89 -18.38 8.15
N SER A 120 -3.88 -18.20 7.28
CA SER A 120 -4.63 -19.31 6.67
C SER A 120 -4.03 -19.80 5.36
N SER A 121 -2.86 -19.31 4.96
CA SER A 121 -2.18 -19.69 3.71
C SER A 121 -3.06 -19.55 2.46
N LYS A 122 -3.94 -18.54 2.42
CA LYS A 122 -4.78 -18.21 1.25
C LYS A 122 -3.99 -17.45 0.21
N TRP A 123 -3.01 -18.12 -0.38
CA TRP A 123 -2.03 -17.52 -1.26
C TRP A 123 -2.64 -16.89 -2.51
N GLU A 124 -3.74 -17.41 -3.01
CA GLU A 124 -4.49 -16.86 -4.14
C GLU A 124 -5.04 -15.46 -3.86
N ARG A 125 -5.40 -15.17 -2.61
CA ARG A 125 -5.83 -13.85 -2.14
C ARG A 125 -4.64 -12.94 -1.88
N CYS A 126 -3.54 -13.48 -1.35
CA CYS A 126 -2.28 -12.75 -1.22
C CYS A 126 -1.77 -12.28 -2.61
N LEU A 127 -1.83 -13.16 -3.62
CA LEU A 127 -1.44 -12.84 -5.00
C LEU A 127 -2.35 -11.78 -5.63
N TYR A 128 -3.64 -11.80 -5.30
CA TYR A 128 -4.57 -10.76 -5.74
C TYR A 128 -4.30 -9.41 -5.05
N LEU A 129 -4.02 -9.42 -3.74
CA LEU A 129 -3.71 -8.20 -3.00
C LEU A 129 -2.37 -7.56 -3.44
N ASP A 130 -1.40 -8.38 -3.86
CA ASP A 130 -0.09 -7.92 -4.33
C ASP A 130 -0.15 -7.03 -5.59
N TYR A 131 -1.27 -7.05 -6.31
CA TYR A 131 -1.54 -6.10 -7.38
C TYR A 131 -1.76 -4.66 -6.86
N TRP A 132 -2.44 -4.53 -5.72
CA TRP A 132 -2.91 -3.25 -5.18
C TRP A 132 -1.96 -2.66 -4.15
N MET A 133 -1.46 -3.50 -3.25
CA MET A 133 -0.68 -3.08 -2.09
C MET A 133 0.62 -2.33 -2.44
N PRO A 134 1.44 -2.75 -3.43
CA PRO A 134 2.64 -2.00 -3.81
C PRO A 134 2.34 -0.59 -4.32
N VAL A 135 1.32 -0.46 -5.18
CA VAL A 135 0.87 0.83 -5.71
C VAL A 135 0.38 1.73 -4.59
N PHE A 136 -0.37 1.17 -3.65
CA PHE A 136 -0.82 1.88 -2.47
C PHE A 136 0.36 2.35 -1.60
N ILE A 137 1.31 1.48 -1.23
CA ILE A 137 2.46 1.84 -0.39
C ILE A 137 3.28 2.97 -1.04
N LYS A 138 3.55 2.86 -2.35
CA LYS A 138 4.26 3.90 -3.10
C LYS A 138 3.52 5.24 -3.07
N ASN A 139 2.23 5.25 -3.37
CA ASN A 139 1.48 6.51 -3.42
C ASN A 139 1.19 7.06 -2.01
N PHE A 140 1.08 6.19 -1.01
CA PHE A 140 1.00 6.59 0.40
C PHE A 140 2.28 7.29 0.86
N TYR A 141 3.45 6.88 0.38
CA TYR A 141 4.72 7.60 0.62
C TYR A 141 4.63 9.05 0.15
N TYR A 142 4.12 9.29 -1.06
CA TYR A 142 3.95 10.65 -1.58
C TYR A 142 2.90 11.42 -0.80
N LEU A 143 1.75 10.81 -0.49
CA LEU A 143 0.70 11.43 0.32
C LEU A 143 1.25 11.92 1.67
N PHE A 144 1.99 11.06 2.38
CA PHE A 144 2.60 11.40 3.66
C PHE A 144 3.63 12.52 3.51
N SER A 145 4.46 12.47 2.45
CA SER A 145 5.51 13.46 2.21
C SER A 145 4.94 14.85 1.93
N VAL A 146 3.86 14.93 1.14
CA VAL A 146 3.17 16.21 0.88
C VAL A 146 2.44 16.70 2.12
N ALA A 147 1.70 15.83 2.82
CA ALA A 147 0.96 16.20 4.03
C ALA A 147 1.85 16.66 5.20
N ARG A 148 3.14 16.30 5.18
CA ARG A 148 4.14 16.77 6.15
C ARG A 148 5.07 17.83 5.57
N ASN A 149 4.91 18.15 4.29
CA ASN A 149 5.80 18.99 3.50
C ASN A 149 7.28 18.66 3.74
N SER A 150 7.59 17.35 3.74
CA SER A 150 8.93 16.83 3.99
C SER A 150 9.14 15.49 3.31
N ASN A 151 10.16 15.43 2.46
CA ASN A 151 10.57 14.21 1.77
C ASN A 151 11.52 13.33 2.60
N ASP A 152 12.03 13.86 3.73
CA ASP A 152 13.07 13.21 4.54
C ASP A 152 12.51 12.40 5.71
N LEU A 153 11.20 12.50 6.01
CA LEU A 153 10.58 11.81 7.15
C LEU A 153 10.45 10.31 6.92
N LEU A 154 10.07 9.89 5.71
CA LEU A 154 9.94 8.48 5.37
C LEU A 154 11.25 7.94 4.79
N PRO A 155 11.76 6.80 5.30
CA PRO A 155 12.89 6.11 4.69
C PRO A 155 12.66 5.80 3.21
N ASN A 156 13.70 5.97 2.37
CA ASN A 156 13.64 5.72 0.92
C ASN A 156 13.16 4.31 0.54
N VAL A 157 13.32 3.32 1.42
CA VAL A 157 12.83 1.96 1.16
C VAL A 157 11.31 1.87 1.06
N ILE A 158 10.58 2.85 1.61
CA ILE A 158 9.11 2.97 1.52
C ILE A 158 8.69 3.56 0.17
N CYS A 159 9.56 4.33 -0.49
CA CYS A 159 9.38 4.75 -1.88
C CYS A 159 9.70 3.56 -2.81
N VAL A 160 8.73 2.63 -2.92
CA VAL A 160 8.89 1.38 -3.66
C VAL A 160 9.22 1.66 -5.12
N ALA A 161 10.38 1.17 -5.58
CA ALA A 161 10.79 1.27 -6.97
C ALA A 161 9.86 0.46 -7.89
N ASP A 162 9.56 0.99 -9.08
CA ASP A 162 8.69 0.33 -10.07
C ASP A 162 9.24 -1.03 -10.53
N SER A 163 10.53 -1.29 -10.39
CA SER A 163 11.14 -2.59 -10.69
C SER A 163 10.76 -3.69 -9.70
N LEU A 164 10.22 -3.33 -8.52
CA LEU A 164 9.89 -4.28 -7.46
C LEU A 164 8.49 -4.85 -7.59
N TYR A 165 7.62 -4.31 -8.45
CA TYR A 165 6.25 -4.78 -8.63
C TYR A 165 5.76 -4.57 -10.07
N ASP A 166 4.63 -5.17 -10.40
CA ASP A 166 3.96 -4.98 -11.68
C ASP A 166 2.46 -4.91 -11.41
N THR A 167 1.78 -4.01 -12.12
CA THR A 167 0.33 -3.79 -12.04
C THR A 167 -0.43 -4.68 -13.02
N SER A 168 0.18 -5.78 -13.44
CA SER A 168 -0.48 -6.82 -14.23
C SER A 168 -1.12 -7.88 -13.33
N PRO A 169 -2.34 -8.34 -13.63
CA PRO A 169 -2.94 -9.49 -12.95
C PRO A 169 -2.13 -10.79 -13.17
N ASN A 170 -1.17 -10.81 -14.10
CA ASN A 170 -0.29 -11.95 -14.38
C ASN A 170 1.18 -11.64 -14.04
N SER A 171 1.43 -10.74 -13.08
CA SER A 171 2.76 -10.34 -12.64
C SER A 171 3.61 -11.53 -12.17
N THR A 172 4.70 -11.79 -12.91
CA THR A 172 5.71 -12.79 -12.53
C THR A 172 6.54 -12.34 -11.32
N ILE A 173 6.59 -11.03 -11.04
CA ILE A 173 7.28 -10.46 -9.89
C ILE A 173 6.51 -10.80 -8.61
N SER A 174 5.19 -10.62 -8.63
CA SER A 174 4.28 -10.99 -7.53
C SER A 174 4.33 -12.50 -7.26
N ASP A 175 4.35 -13.31 -8.34
CA ASP A 175 4.48 -14.77 -8.24
C ASP A 175 5.77 -15.16 -7.51
N LYS A 176 6.92 -14.60 -7.92
CA LYS A 176 8.22 -14.87 -7.27
C LYS A 176 8.23 -14.45 -5.80
N ARG A 177 7.67 -13.28 -5.48
CA ARG A 177 7.61 -12.75 -4.11
C ARG A 177 6.82 -13.67 -3.20
N ILE A 178 5.66 -14.13 -3.64
CA ILE A 178 4.77 -14.97 -2.84
C ILE A 178 5.27 -16.42 -2.79
N ASP A 179 5.89 -16.93 -3.85
CA ASP A 179 6.54 -18.23 -3.82
C ASP A 179 7.72 -18.27 -2.82
N TYR A 180 8.41 -17.14 -2.63
CA TYR A 180 9.38 -17.03 -1.54
C TYR A 180 8.69 -17.17 -0.18
N TRP A 181 7.58 -16.47 0.08
CA TRP A 181 6.83 -16.59 1.34
C TRP A 181 6.37 -18.02 1.61
N ARG A 182 5.81 -18.69 0.59
CA ARG A 182 5.37 -20.10 0.67
C ARG A 182 6.48 -21.06 1.10
N LYS A 183 7.72 -20.80 0.68
CA LYS A 183 8.88 -21.64 0.96
C LYS A 183 9.58 -21.30 2.29
N HIS A 184 9.26 -20.16 2.91
CA HIS A 184 9.96 -19.65 4.09
C HIS A 184 8.97 -19.32 5.23
N PRO A 185 8.52 -20.32 6.02
CA PRO A 185 7.56 -20.11 7.10
C PRO A 185 8.01 -19.08 8.15
N ASP A 186 9.31 -19.03 8.48
CA ASP A 186 9.86 -18.05 9.42
C ASP A 186 9.73 -16.61 8.90
N HIS A 187 9.82 -16.42 7.57
CA HIS A 187 9.59 -15.12 6.95
C HIS A 187 8.12 -14.71 7.06
N VAL A 188 7.19 -15.66 6.83
CA VAL A 188 5.75 -15.43 7.00
C VAL A 188 5.43 -15.03 8.43
N LEU A 189 6.03 -15.69 9.43
CA LEU A 189 5.86 -15.32 10.84
C LEU A 189 6.33 -13.88 11.10
N LYS A 190 7.52 -13.51 10.62
CA LYS A 190 8.04 -12.13 10.75
C LYS A 190 7.13 -11.12 10.07
N LEU A 191 6.65 -11.43 8.85
CA LEU A 191 5.75 -10.56 8.09
C LEU A 191 4.44 -10.35 8.86
N ARG A 192 3.86 -11.40 9.44
CA ARG A 192 2.65 -11.28 10.26
C ARG A 192 2.86 -10.44 11.52
N ILE A 193 4.01 -10.60 12.20
CA ILE A 193 4.37 -9.77 13.35
C ILE A 193 4.47 -8.30 12.92
N ALA A 194 5.16 -8.02 11.81
CA ALA A 194 5.29 -6.67 11.28
C ALA A 194 3.94 -6.05 10.88
N VAL A 195 3.02 -6.85 10.30
CA VAL A 195 1.66 -6.41 9.99
C VAL A 195 0.90 -6.00 11.27
N LYS A 196 0.95 -6.83 12.32
CA LYS A 196 0.30 -6.52 13.61
C LYS A 196 0.90 -5.28 14.28
N GLU A 197 2.23 -5.16 14.25
CA GLU A 197 2.92 -3.98 14.78
C GLU A 197 2.53 -2.71 14.00
N LEU A 198 2.44 -2.79 12.67
CA LEU A 198 2.02 -1.66 11.85
C LEU A 198 0.58 -1.23 12.17
N ILE A 199 -0.36 -2.18 12.28
CA ILE A 199 -1.74 -1.88 12.71
C ILE A 199 -1.75 -1.20 14.09
N PHE A 200 -0.94 -1.69 15.03
CA PHE A 200 -0.84 -1.11 16.37
C PHE A 200 -0.31 0.33 16.34
N GLN A 201 0.76 0.59 15.58
CA GLN A 201 1.35 1.92 15.45
C GLN A 201 0.43 2.88 14.69
N ILE A 202 -0.32 2.42 13.70
CA ILE A 202 -1.38 3.21 13.06
C ILE A 202 -2.39 3.68 14.11
N LYS A 203 -2.89 2.77 14.96
CA LYS A 203 -3.87 3.12 16.01
C LYS A 203 -3.31 4.14 17.01
N ILE A 204 -2.06 4.00 17.43
CA ILE A 204 -1.40 4.99 18.29
C ILE A 204 -1.34 6.36 17.60
N TRP A 205 -0.89 6.39 16.35
CA TRP A 205 -0.74 7.62 15.60
C TRP A 205 -2.09 8.32 15.38
N GLN A 206 -3.13 7.56 15.04
CA GLN A 206 -4.50 8.05 14.93
C GLN A 206 -4.99 8.66 16.25
N GLN A 207 -4.82 7.95 17.37
CA GLN A 207 -5.27 8.42 18.69
C GLN A 207 -4.55 9.67 19.18
N LYS A 208 -3.25 9.80 18.87
CA LYS A 208 -2.44 10.93 19.37
C LYS A 208 -2.52 12.15 18.46
N GLU A 209 -2.61 11.94 17.16
CA GLU A 209 -2.36 12.99 16.17
C GLU A 209 -3.46 13.10 15.10
N LEU A 210 -3.88 12.02 14.45
CA LEU A 210 -4.76 12.15 13.27
C LEU A 210 -6.24 12.38 13.62
N ALA A 211 -6.74 11.71 14.65
CA ALA A 211 -8.15 11.76 15.09
C ALA A 211 -8.35 12.58 16.37
N ASN A 212 -7.29 13.15 16.94
CA ASN A 212 -7.36 13.92 18.18
C ASN A 212 -7.66 15.40 17.90
N PRO A 213 -8.86 15.91 18.26
CA PRO A 213 -9.21 17.32 18.04
C PRO A 213 -8.41 18.28 18.94
N GLN A 214 -7.79 17.78 20.01
CA GLN A 214 -6.96 18.53 20.95
C GLN A 214 -5.47 18.25 20.76
N ARG A 215 -5.06 17.74 19.59
CA ARG A 215 -3.65 17.47 19.32
C ARG A 215 -2.79 18.73 19.44
N ASP A 216 -1.56 18.53 19.86
CA ASP A 216 -0.53 19.53 19.67
C ASP A 216 -0.06 19.47 18.22
N VAL A 217 -0.34 20.53 17.45
CA VAL A 217 -0.01 20.64 16.02
C VAL A 217 1.51 20.65 15.79
N LEU A 218 2.30 20.95 16.82
CA LEU A 218 3.77 20.95 16.75
C LEU A 218 4.38 19.59 17.10
N ALA A 219 3.60 18.68 17.71
CA ALA A 219 4.09 17.38 18.12
C ALA A 219 3.99 16.37 16.98
N ASP A 220 5.11 15.73 16.65
CA ASP A 220 5.14 14.62 15.70
C ASP A 220 5.09 13.27 16.46
N HIS A 221 4.03 12.51 16.25
CA HIS A 221 3.83 11.18 16.84
C HIS A 221 3.97 10.05 15.81
N SER A 222 4.44 10.34 14.59
CA SER A 222 4.53 9.37 13.50
C SER A 222 5.74 8.44 13.57
N LYS A 223 6.75 8.72 14.40
CA LYS A 223 8.01 7.95 14.45
C LYS A 223 7.82 6.43 14.58
N GLY A 224 6.93 5.99 15.48
CA GLY A 224 6.65 4.55 15.67
C GLY A 224 6.00 3.94 14.43
N PHE A 225 5.06 4.66 13.81
CA PHE A 225 4.44 4.29 12.55
C PHE A 225 5.46 4.16 11.42
N ILE A 226 6.36 5.15 11.26
CA ILE A 226 7.40 5.14 10.22
C ILE A 226 8.29 3.90 10.34
N GLN A 227 8.72 3.56 11.55
CA GLN A 227 9.57 2.38 11.79
C GLN A 227 8.84 1.07 11.48
N ALA A 228 7.57 0.97 11.86
CA ALA A 228 6.75 -0.21 11.57
C ALA A 228 6.47 -0.35 10.06
N LEU A 229 6.20 0.77 9.37
CA LEU A 229 5.96 0.80 7.93
C LEU A 229 7.23 0.41 7.15
N GLU A 230 8.40 0.89 7.58
CA GLU A 230 9.68 0.47 7.01
C GLU A 230 9.88 -1.04 7.15
N LEU A 231 9.70 -1.58 8.37
CA LEU A 231 9.87 -3.02 8.64
C LEU A 231 8.91 -3.86 7.79
N PHE A 232 7.64 -3.47 7.75
CA PHE A 232 6.62 -4.12 6.93
C PHE A 232 7.02 -4.09 5.46
N THR A 233 7.40 -2.93 4.92
CA THR A 233 7.77 -2.78 3.51
C THR A 233 8.95 -3.69 3.16
N ARG A 234 9.99 -3.72 3.99
CA ARG A 234 11.15 -4.60 3.78
C ARG A 234 10.75 -6.07 3.72
N LEU A 235 9.95 -6.53 4.68
CA LEU A 235 9.51 -7.92 4.73
C LEU A 235 8.56 -8.26 3.58
N TYR A 236 7.66 -7.35 3.23
CA TYR A 236 6.73 -7.52 2.13
C TYR A 236 7.49 -7.72 0.82
N PHE A 237 8.41 -6.81 0.48
CA PHE A 237 9.18 -6.89 -0.78
C PHE A 237 10.39 -7.85 -0.72
N ASN A 238 10.55 -8.65 0.33
CA ASN A 238 11.70 -9.56 0.54
C ASN A 238 13.06 -8.83 0.46
N LEU A 239 13.11 -7.59 0.94
CA LEU A 239 14.31 -6.76 0.93
C LEU A 239 15.20 -7.07 2.15
N PRO A 240 16.52 -6.84 2.04
CA PRO A 240 17.42 -7.03 3.17
C PRO A 240 17.05 -6.11 4.34
N SER A 241 17.31 -6.57 5.56
CA SER A 241 17.27 -5.74 6.77
C SER A 241 18.25 -4.58 6.61
N SER A 242 17.92 -3.39 7.12
CA SER A 242 18.85 -2.26 7.12
C SER A 242 20.20 -2.70 7.73
N SER A 243 21.25 -2.71 6.92
CA SER A 243 22.60 -2.94 7.40
C SER A 243 22.90 -1.91 8.48
N LYS A 244 23.47 -2.35 9.63
CA LYS A 244 24.04 -1.44 10.63
C LYS A 244 24.87 -0.36 9.91
N PRO A 245 24.87 0.90 10.39
CA PRO A 245 25.76 1.91 9.84
C PRO A 245 27.18 1.33 9.88
N ALA A 246 27.84 1.33 8.72
CA ALA A 246 29.24 0.99 8.64
C ALA A 246 29.96 1.76 9.75
N SER A 247 30.58 1.05 10.68
CA SER A 247 31.47 1.63 11.66
C SER A 247 32.46 2.49 10.89
N LYS A 248 32.44 3.80 11.13
CA LYS A 248 33.45 4.72 10.63
C LYS A 248 34.81 4.13 11.01
N GLN A 249 35.57 3.70 9.99
CA GLN A 249 37.02 3.56 10.08
C GLN A 249 37.64 4.93 9.84
#